data_AF-A0A1Q7JJQ1-F1
#
_entry.id   AF-A0A1Q7JJQ1-F1
#
_cell.length_a   1.000
_cell.length_b   1.000
_cell.length_c   1.000
_cell.angle_alpha   90.00
_cell.angle_beta   90.00
_cell.angle_gamma   90.00
#
_symmetry.space_group_name_H-M   'P 1'
#
loop_
_entity.id
_entity.type
_entity.pdbx_description
1 polymer ?
#
loop_
_entity_poly.entity_id
_entity_poly.type
_entity_poly.pdbx_seq_one_letter_code
_entity_poly.pdbx_strand_id
1 'polypeptide(L)'
;MPPAPGLTGSTLRQVIHISVGGPALRVRFSNTFGGSPLAITSAHIACSRGGHAIAVTSDRRLTFAGADSVLIAPGAMASSDLLGHDVPALGDLAVTIHIGAAPARVTGHPGSRTTSYLQAGQWVSAAELPDAVATDHWYVIAGLDVVAQGAAVVTLGNSITDGRGSGTNRNNRWPDNLARRLQADPRTTHVAVLNAGIGGNTVLSGGLGPTALARLDRDVLAQSGVLWVILLEGVNDIGGARDPGQAAAVAQNLFVAYREIIARVHA
;
A
#
# COMPACT_ATOMS: atom_id res chain seq x y z
N MET A 1 4.50 -2.43 15.29
CA MET A 1 4.94 -1.19 15.94
C MET A 1 6.14 -0.64 15.20
N PRO A 2 6.30 0.68 15.08
CA PRO A 2 7.54 1.31 14.61
C PRO A 2 8.69 0.98 15.57
N PRO A 3 9.93 0.72 15.07
CA PRO A 3 11.09 0.63 15.93
C PRO A 3 11.43 2.01 16.53
N ALA A 4 12.33 2.04 17.53
CA ALA A 4 12.94 3.30 17.95
C ALA A 4 13.56 4.02 16.72
N PRO A 5 13.47 5.35 16.59
CA PRO A 5 12.98 6.33 17.58
C PRO A 5 11.44 6.45 17.69
N GLY A 6 10.67 5.73 16.87
CA GLY A 6 9.24 5.93 16.72
C GLY A 6 8.91 6.97 15.65
N LEU A 7 7.63 7.09 15.28
CA LEU A 7 7.21 7.98 14.18
C LEU A 7 7.11 9.45 14.60
N THR A 8 6.67 9.73 15.82
CA THR A 8 6.52 11.09 16.34
C THR A 8 7.87 11.81 16.36
N GLY A 9 7.94 12.97 15.71
CA GLY A 9 9.17 13.78 15.60
C GLY A 9 10.21 13.21 14.64
N SER A 10 9.83 12.24 13.80
CA SER A 10 10.77 11.53 12.91
C SER A 10 10.39 11.66 11.44
N THR A 11 11.40 11.52 10.60
CA THR A 11 11.28 11.31 9.17
C THR A 11 11.20 9.82 8.86
N LEU A 12 10.14 9.44 8.16
CA LEU A 12 9.91 8.11 7.62
C LEU A 12 10.05 8.16 6.09
N ARG A 13 10.96 7.37 5.53
CA ARG A 13 11.12 7.19 4.07
C ARG A 13 10.72 5.77 3.68
N GLN A 14 9.80 5.65 2.73
CA GLN A 14 9.29 4.38 2.24
C GLN A 14 9.39 4.33 0.73
N VAL A 15 9.75 3.17 0.18
CA VAL A 15 9.85 2.96 -1.26
C VAL A 15 8.62 2.22 -1.76
N ILE A 16 7.99 2.75 -2.80
CA ILE A 16 6.84 2.18 -3.50
C ILE A 16 7.28 1.78 -4.91
N HIS A 17 7.01 0.54 -5.30
CA HIS A 17 7.19 0.05 -6.65
C HIS A 17 5.93 0.34 -7.49
N ILE A 18 6.09 1.04 -8.61
CA ILE A 18 4.98 1.52 -9.44
C ILE A 18 4.73 0.57 -10.61
N SER A 19 3.48 0.24 -10.90
CA SER A 19 3.14 -0.63 -12.06
C SER A 19 3.00 0.13 -13.38
N VAL A 20 2.42 1.33 -13.37
CA VAL A 20 2.19 2.18 -14.56
C VAL A 20 2.79 3.58 -14.38
N GLY A 21 3.34 4.12 -15.46
CA GLY A 21 3.89 5.48 -15.48
C GLY A 21 2.87 6.55 -15.85
N GLY A 22 3.23 7.82 -15.64
CA GLY A 22 2.40 8.97 -15.98
C GLY A 22 3.04 10.30 -15.58
N PRO A 23 2.51 11.44 -16.06
CA PRO A 23 3.11 12.77 -15.85
C PRO A 23 2.78 13.40 -14.50
N ALA A 24 1.86 12.81 -13.73
CA ALA A 24 1.43 13.35 -12.45
C ALA A 24 0.93 12.24 -11.53
N LEU A 25 0.94 12.54 -10.24
CA LEU A 25 0.52 11.60 -9.19
C LEU A 25 -0.14 12.32 -8.02
N ARG A 26 -0.80 11.55 -7.17
CA ARG A 26 -1.15 11.94 -5.80
C ARG A 26 -0.90 10.78 -4.83
N VAL A 27 -0.59 11.09 -3.59
CA VAL A 27 -0.36 10.09 -2.53
C VAL A 27 -1.50 10.15 -1.52
N ARG A 28 -1.98 8.97 -1.11
CA ARG A 28 -3.00 8.82 -0.07
C ARG A 28 -2.36 8.33 1.22
N PHE A 29 -2.70 8.99 2.32
CA PHE A 29 -2.27 8.65 3.67
C PHE A 29 -3.47 8.24 4.53
N SER A 30 -3.28 7.30 5.44
CA SER A 30 -4.33 6.70 6.26
C SER A 30 -4.00 6.73 7.74
N ASN A 31 -5.00 7.15 8.52
CA ASN A 31 -5.08 6.98 9.96
C ASN A 31 -6.29 6.09 10.35
N THR A 32 -6.71 5.19 9.44
CA THR A 32 -7.90 4.35 9.59
C THR A 32 -7.91 3.50 10.87
N PHE A 33 -6.75 3.01 11.32
CA PHE A 33 -6.65 2.19 12.53
C PHE A 33 -6.04 2.95 13.73
N GLY A 34 -5.85 4.26 13.59
CA GLY A 34 -5.29 5.10 14.64
C GLY A 34 -6.32 5.55 15.67
N GLY A 35 -5.90 5.61 16.93
CA GLY A 35 -6.73 6.07 18.06
C GLY A 35 -6.62 7.57 18.38
N SER A 36 -5.71 8.29 17.73
CA SER A 36 -5.50 9.74 17.87
C SER A 36 -5.09 10.35 16.52
N PRO A 37 -5.15 11.68 16.35
CA PRO A 37 -4.75 12.31 15.10
C PRO A 37 -3.30 11.97 14.67
N LEU A 38 -3.10 11.82 13.37
CA LEU A 38 -1.80 11.70 12.71
C LEU A 38 -1.44 13.06 12.09
N ALA A 39 -0.35 13.67 12.53
CA ALA A 39 0.13 14.94 12.01
C ALA A 39 1.30 14.72 11.05
N ILE A 40 1.05 14.87 9.75
CA ILE A 40 2.10 14.95 8.73
C ILE A 40 2.46 16.42 8.58
N THR A 41 3.68 16.80 8.95
CA THR A 41 4.11 18.21 8.90
C THR A 41 4.83 18.57 7.60
N SER A 42 5.32 17.57 6.87
CA SER A 42 5.90 17.72 5.54
C SER A 42 5.94 16.35 4.87
N ALA A 43 5.66 16.28 3.56
CA ALA A 43 5.80 15.07 2.77
C ALA A 43 6.38 15.40 1.39
N HIS A 44 7.27 14.53 0.92
CA HIS A 44 7.99 14.67 -0.33
C HIS A 44 7.97 13.36 -1.11
N ILE A 45 8.11 13.44 -2.42
CA ILE A 45 8.29 12.30 -3.31
C ILE A 45 9.48 12.52 -4.25
N ALA A 46 10.26 11.47 -4.46
CA ALA A 46 11.42 11.47 -5.35
C ALA A 46 11.60 10.09 -6.00
N CYS A 47 12.28 10.02 -7.13
CA CYS A 47 12.77 8.75 -7.65
C CYS A 47 13.76 8.13 -6.66
N SER A 48 13.56 6.85 -6.33
CA SER A 48 14.46 6.10 -5.47
C SER A 48 15.77 5.79 -6.20
N ARG A 49 16.89 5.86 -5.48
CA ARG A 49 18.19 5.34 -5.94
C ARG A 49 18.53 4.00 -5.28
N GLY A 50 17.56 3.38 -4.62
CA GLY A 50 17.75 2.21 -3.79
C GLY A 50 18.13 2.57 -2.35
N GLY A 51 17.82 1.67 -1.42
CA GLY A 51 18.06 1.91 -0.02
C GLY A 51 17.30 3.13 0.50
N HIS A 52 17.96 3.93 1.34
CA HIS A 52 17.46 5.21 1.82
C HIS A 52 17.81 6.40 0.90
N ALA A 53 18.36 6.16 -0.29
CA ALA A 53 18.84 7.21 -1.18
C ALA A 53 17.78 7.66 -2.20
N ILE A 54 17.76 8.95 -2.51
CA ILE A 54 16.86 9.54 -3.52
C ILE A 54 17.65 10.29 -4.60
N ALA A 55 17.05 10.45 -5.77
CA ALA A 55 17.53 11.39 -6.78
C ALA A 55 17.03 12.80 -6.42
N VAL A 56 17.87 13.61 -5.79
CA VAL A 56 17.51 14.94 -5.26
C VAL A 56 16.88 15.86 -6.32
N THR A 57 17.31 15.75 -7.59
CA THR A 57 16.74 16.53 -8.70
C THR A 57 15.26 16.23 -8.99
N SER A 58 14.81 15.03 -8.61
CA SER A 58 13.42 14.57 -8.72
C SER A 58 12.58 14.83 -7.46
N ASP A 59 13.19 15.36 -6.39
CA ASP A 59 12.48 15.64 -5.13
C ASP A 59 11.43 16.73 -5.34
N ARG A 60 10.20 16.43 -4.95
CA ARG A 60 9.06 17.36 -5.02
C ARG A 60 8.25 17.25 -3.75
N ARG A 61 7.83 18.41 -3.25
CA ARG A 61 6.92 18.50 -2.10
C ARG A 61 5.52 18.05 -2.48
N LEU A 62 4.86 17.33 -1.58
CA LEU A 62 3.44 17.05 -1.60
C LEU A 62 2.70 18.10 -0.74
N THR A 63 1.62 18.66 -1.26
CA THR A 63 0.75 19.60 -0.54
C THR A 63 -0.62 19.01 -0.28
N PHE A 64 -1.40 19.64 0.60
CA PHE A 64 -2.73 19.24 1.01
C PHE A 64 -3.65 20.46 1.03
N ALA A 65 -4.50 20.62 0.01
CA ALA A 65 -5.27 21.84 -0.22
C ALA A 65 -4.37 23.10 -0.23
N GLY A 66 -3.18 22.99 -0.84
CA GLY A 66 -2.17 24.05 -0.90
C GLY A 66 -1.27 24.19 0.34
N ALA A 67 -1.53 23.45 1.43
CA ALA A 67 -0.71 23.49 2.63
C ALA A 67 0.39 22.42 2.63
N ASP A 68 1.51 22.69 3.30
CA ASP A 68 2.64 21.75 3.42
C ASP A 68 2.38 20.60 4.42
N SER A 69 1.31 20.70 5.19
CA SER A 69 0.98 19.78 6.28
C SER A 69 -0.49 19.38 6.28
N VAL A 70 -0.77 18.26 6.92
CA VAL A 70 -2.13 17.77 7.12
C VAL A 70 -2.27 17.07 8.47
N LEU A 71 -3.40 17.31 9.13
CA LEU A 71 -3.81 16.57 10.31
C LEU A 71 -4.91 15.58 9.93
N ILE A 72 -4.64 14.29 10.10
CA ILE A 72 -5.56 13.21 9.73
C ILE A 72 -6.24 12.68 10.99
N ALA A 73 -7.55 12.89 11.10
CA ALA A 73 -8.34 12.43 12.24
C ALA A 73 -8.31 10.90 12.41
N PRO A 74 -8.59 10.37 13.63
CA PRO A 74 -8.78 8.93 13.83
C PRO A 74 -9.80 8.36 12.85
N GLY A 75 -9.50 7.20 12.24
CA GLY A 75 -10.39 6.56 11.28
C GLY A 75 -10.37 7.17 9.87
N ALA A 76 -9.70 8.31 9.67
CA ALA A 76 -9.75 9.06 8.42
C ALA A 76 -8.57 8.78 7.48
N MET A 77 -8.66 9.32 6.27
CA MET A 77 -7.62 9.34 5.25
C MET A 77 -7.48 10.76 4.69
N ALA A 78 -6.31 11.09 4.15
CA ALA A 78 -6.07 12.32 3.41
C ALA A 78 -5.36 12.01 2.09
N SER A 79 -5.66 12.76 1.04
CA SER A 79 -4.94 12.72 -0.23
C SER A 79 -4.11 13.99 -0.37
N SER A 80 -2.92 13.89 -0.93
CA SER A 80 -2.20 15.06 -1.40
C SER A 80 -2.94 15.70 -2.59
N ASP A 81 -2.62 16.96 -2.86
CA ASP A 81 -2.94 17.61 -4.12
C ASP A 81 -2.27 16.85 -5.28
N LEU A 82 -2.77 17.10 -6.49
CA LEU A 82 -2.16 16.57 -7.71
C LEU A 82 -0.80 17.23 -7.92
N LEU A 83 0.24 16.41 -8.09
CA LEU A 83 1.60 16.86 -8.32
C LEU A 83 2.08 16.42 -9.70
N GLY A 84 2.56 17.37 -10.51
CA GLY A 84 3.32 17.07 -11.73
C GLY A 84 4.67 16.43 -11.37
N HIS A 85 4.86 15.18 -11.79
CA HIS A 85 6.04 14.37 -11.52
C HIS A 85 6.08 13.24 -12.54
N ASP A 86 7.19 13.12 -13.28
CA ASP A 86 7.34 12.06 -14.27
C ASP A 86 7.55 10.72 -13.56
N VAL A 87 6.50 9.90 -13.55
CA VAL A 87 6.50 8.58 -12.93
C VAL A 87 6.94 7.53 -13.95
N PRO A 88 8.10 6.87 -13.76
CA PRO A 88 8.48 5.75 -14.59
C PRO A 88 7.62 4.51 -14.31
N ALA A 89 7.10 3.87 -15.37
CA ALA A 89 6.49 2.56 -15.25
C ALA A 89 7.53 1.55 -14.72
N LEU A 90 7.12 0.67 -13.79
CA LEU A 90 8.00 -0.28 -13.10
C LEU A 90 9.15 0.38 -12.30
N GLY A 91 9.06 1.68 -12.05
CA GLY A 91 10.05 2.40 -11.26
C GLY A 91 9.73 2.41 -9.78
N ASP A 92 10.74 2.79 -8.99
CA ASP A 92 10.63 2.91 -7.54
C ASP A 92 10.62 4.39 -7.14
N LEU A 93 9.59 4.79 -6.39
CA LEU A 93 9.47 6.14 -5.82
C LEU A 93 9.65 6.08 -4.31
N ALA A 94 10.44 7.00 -3.75
CA ALA A 94 10.59 7.20 -2.32
C ALA A 94 9.62 8.29 -1.84
N VAL A 95 8.68 7.92 -0.97
CA VAL A 95 7.82 8.85 -0.24
C VAL A 95 8.48 9.12 1.11
N THR A 96 8.85 10.37 1.36
CA THR A 96 9.50 10.79 2.61
C THR A 96 8.58 11.71 3.39
N ILE A 97 8.27 11.34 4.62
CA ILE A 97 7.23 11.94 5.45
C ILE A 97 7.87 12.35 6.77
N HIS A 98 7.74 13.61 7.16
CA HIS A 98 7.94 13.97 8.57
C HIS A 98 6.63 13.92 9.33
N ILE A 99 6.63 13.16 10.41
CA ILE A 99 5.47 12.96 11.26
C ILE A 99 5.68 13.74 12.56
N GLY A 100 4.93 14.83 12.73
CA GLY A 100 4.99 15.65 13.95
C GLY A 100 4.41 14.91 15.15
N ALA A 101 3.34 14.14 14.94
CA ALA A 101 2.70 13.32 15.96
C ALA A 101 2.03 12.10 15.31
N ALA A 102 2.19 10.92 15.91
CA ALA A 102 1.54 9.69 15.49
C ALA A 102 0.72 9.07 16.63
N PRO A 103 -0.38 8.37 16.32
CA PRO A 103 -1.06 7.53 17.30
C PRO A 103 -0.19 6.36 17.77
N ALA A 104 -0.44 5.87 18.99
CA ALA A 104 0.26 4.69 19.52
C ALA A 104 -0.03 3.43 18.69
N ARG A 105 -1.28 3.26 18.24
CA ARG A 105 -1.65 2.27 17.22
C ARG A 105 -1.63 2.97 15.86
N VAL A 106 -0.76 2.52 14.96
CA VAL A 106 -0.56 3.15 13.65
C VAL A 106 -1.12 2.25 12.57
N THR A 107 -1.80 2.83 11.58
CA THR A 107 -2.12 2.13 10.33
C THR A 107 -0.81 1.69 9.67
N GLY A 108 -0.66 0.39 9.45
CA GLY A 108 0.53 -0.14 8.80
C GLY A 108 0.32 -1.53 8.24
N HIS A 109 1.35 -2.00 7.56
CA HIS A 109 1.35 -3.27 6.87
C HIS A 109 2.71 -3.98 7.12
N PRO A 110 2.75 -4.93 8.08
CA PRO A 110 3.98 -5.65 8.46
C PRO A 110 4.44 -6.67 7.41
N GLY A 111 3.60 -6.96 6.42
CA GLY A 111 3.87 -7.91 5.33
C GLY A 111 4.67 -7.32 4.17
N SER A 112 5.04 -6.04 4.21
CA SER A 112 5.37 -5.19 3.05
C SER A 112 6.40 -5.71 2.05
N ARG A 113 7.31 -6.61 2.46
CA ARG A 113 8.48 -7.06 1.69
C ARG A 113 9.30 -5.90 1.10
N THR A 114 9.25 -4.74 1.73
CA THR A 114 10.07 -3.57 1.42
C THR A 114 10.59 -2.98 2.72
N THR A 115 11.77 -2.38 2.66
CA THR A 115 12.39 -1.73 3.80
C THR A 115 11.96 -0.26 3.83
N SER A 116 11.51 0.17 5.01
CA SER A 116 11.29 1.57 5.36
C SER A 116 12.42 2.05 6.25
N TYR A 117 12.70 3.35 6.20
CA TYR A 117 13.82 4.00 6.88
C TYR A 117 13.29 5.09 7.81
N LEU A 118 13.65 5.01 9.08
CA LEU A 118 13.16 5.91 10.11
C LEU A 118 14.32 6.65 10.78
N GLN A 119 14.34 7.97 10.71
CA GLN A 119 15.38 8.82 11.30
C GLN A 119 14.74 9.97 12.09
N ALA A 120 15.23 10.24 13.30
CA ALA A 120 14.72 11.32 14.14
C ALA A 120 14.98 12.70 13.51
N GLY A 121 14.04 13.62 13.68
CA GLY A 121 14.11 14.98 13.13
C GLY A 121 13.63 15.10 11.67
N GLN A 122 13.83 16.28 11.09
CA GLN A 122 13.31 16.70 9.79
C GLN A 122 14.35 16.50 8.68
N TRP A 123 14.17 15.47 7.85
CA TRP A 123 15.11 15.07 6.79
C TRP A 123 14.42 14.84 5.44
N VAL A 124 13.24 15.45 5.24
CA VAL A 124 12.35 15.10 4.12
C VAL A 124 12.98 15.20 2.72
N SER A 125 13.84 16.20 2.50
CA SER A 125 14.54 16.44 1.24
C SER A 125 16.00 15.94 1.24
N ALA A 126 16.44 15.24 2.29
CA ALA A 126 17.82 14.76 2.40
C ALA A 126 18.10 13.70 1.33
N ALA A 127 19.26 13.81 0.67
CA ALA A 127 19.67 12.84 -0.37
C ALA A 127 19.70 11.40 0.16
N GLU A 128 20.13 11.23 1.40
CA GLU A 128 20.26 9.95 2.10
C GLU A 128 19.86 10.13 3.58
N LEU A 129 19.58 9.01 4.26
CA LEU A 129 19.28 8.96 5.69
C LEU A 129 20.28 8.00 6.37
N PRO A 130 21.54 8.44 6.59
CA PRO A 130 22.62 7.55 7.00
C PRO A 130 22.43 6.95 8.40
N ASP A 131 21.68 7.64 9.27
CA ASP A 131 21.40 7.21 10.64
C ASP A 131 20.00 6.57 10.77
N ALA A 132 19.36 6.24 9.64
CA ALA A 132 18.04 5.66 9.66
C ALA A 132 18.03 4.23 10.20
N VAL A 133 17.07 3.96 11.07
CA VAL A 133 16.70 2.60 11.48
C VAL A 133 15.84 1.98 10.38
N ALA A 134 16.31 0.85 9.86
CA ALA A 134 15.60 0.08 8.84
C ALA A 134 14.53 -0.83 9.47
N THR A 135 13.38 -0.96 8.82
CA THR A 135 12.32 -1.90 9.20
C THR A 135 11.51 -2.38 7.99
N ASP A 136 11.23 -3.68 7.91
CA ASP A 136 10.45 -4.25 6.82
C ASP A 136 8.94 -4.11 7.06
N HIS A 137 8.45 -2.87 7.06
CA HIS A 137 7.09 -2.53 7.44
C HIS A 137 6.67 -1.23 6.77
N TRP A 138 5.47 -1.18 6.19
CA TRP A 138 4.86 0.06 5.73
C TRP A 138 4.00 0.73 6.80
N TYR A 139 4.08 2.05 6.92
CA TYR A 139 3.21 2.83 7.80
C TYR A 139 2.50 3.90 6.99
N VAL A 140 1.29 4.26 7.40
CA VAL A 140 0.51 5.44 6.99
C VAL A 140 0.22 5.67 5.50
N ILE A 141 1.01 5.15 4.55
CA ILE A 141 0.73 5.20 3.12
C ILE A 141 -0.38 4.22 2.80
N ALA A 142 -1.43 4.71 2.14
CA ALA A 142 -2.60 3.93 1.73
C ALA A 142 -2.62 3.63 0.22
N GLY A 143 -1.94 4.46 -0.58
CA GLY A 143 -1.85 4.26 -2.02
C GLY A 143 -1.19 5.44 -2.73
N LEU A 144 -0.88 5.24 -3.99
CA LEU A 144 -0.39 6.27 -4.90
C LEU A 144 -1.20 6.14 -6.20
N ASP A 145 -1.90 7.20 -6.57
CA ASP A 145 -2.65 7.25 -7.82
C ASP A 145 -1.79 7.99 -8.86
N VAL A 146 -1.65 7.40 -10.05
CA VAL A 146 -0.93 8.00 -11.19
C VAL A 146 -1.97 8.46 -12.20
N VAL A 147 -1.83 9.68 -12.72
CA VAL A 147 -2.66 10.16 -13.82
C VAL A 147 -2.21 9.47 -15.10
N ALA A 148 -3.04 8.55 -15.59
CA ALA A 148 -2.81 7.84 -16.84
C ALA A 148 -4.16 7.53 -17.52
N GLN A 149 -4.16 7.44 -18.84
CA GLN A 149 -5.27 6.79 -19.55
C GLN A 149 -5.05 5.29 -19.45
N GLY A 150 -5.81 4.62 -18.59
CA GLY A 150 -5.59 3.22 -18.33
C GLY A 150 -6.65 2.58 -17.45
N ALA A 151 -6.39 1.32 -17.14
CA ALA A 151 -7.24 0.48 -16.32
C ALA A 151 -6.40 -0.16 -15.21
N ALA A 152 -7.05 -0.75 -14.23
CA ALA A 152 -6.40 -1.40 -13.11
C ALA A 152 -6.96 -2.81 -12.90
N VAL A 153 -6.06 -3.72 -12.53
CA VAL A 153 -6.41 -5.01 -11.96
C VAL A 153 -6.00 -5.03 -10.49
N VAL A 154 -6.94 -5.34 -9.61
CA VAL A 154 -6.67 -5.53 -8.17
C VAL A 154 -6.43 -7.01 -7.90
N THR A 155 -5.34 -7.33 -7.23
CA THR A 155 -5.06 -8.68 -6.75
C THR A 155 -5.46 -8.78 -5.27
N LEU A 156 -6.68 -9.20 -5.00
CA LEU A 156 -7.22 -9.36 -3.64
C LEU A 156 -6.83 -10.73 -3.08
N GLY A 157 -6.10 -10.78 -1.97
CA GLY A 157 -5.73 -12.07 -1.38
C GLY A 157 -4.94 -12.02 -0.06
N ASN A 158 -4.28 -13.13 0.24
CA ASN A 158 -3.60 -13.42 1.50
C ASN A 158 -2.08 -13.24 1.37
N SER A 159 -1.32 -13.90 2.25
CA SER A 159 0.15 -13.96 2.27
C SER A 159 0.77 -14.34 0.93
N ILE A 160 0.13 -15.18 0.12
CA ILE A 160 0.63 -15.56 -1.20
C ILE A 160 0.65 -14.35 -2.13
N THR A 161 -0.44 -13.57 -2.14
CA THR A 161 -0.56 -12.32 -2.92
C THR A 161 0.25 -11.18 -2.34
N ASP A 162 0.28 -11.08 -1.01
CA ASP A 162 1.10 -10.14 -0.25
C ASP A 162 2.61 -10.31 -0.58
N GLY A 163 3.02 -11.52 -0.93
CA GLY A 163 4.36 -11.82 -1.44
C GLY A 163 5.22 -12.67 -0.51
N ARG A 164 4.63 -13.48 0.37
CA ARG A 164 5.38 -14.45 1.18
C ARG A 164 6.17 -15.39 0.26
N GLY A 165 7.46 -15.54 0.53
CA GLY A 165 8.39 -16.33 -0.30
C GLY A 165 9.11 -15.51 -1.38
N SER A 166 8.71 -14.25 -1.60
CA SER A 166 9.48 -13.28 -2.40
C SER A 166 10.64 -12.68 -1.60
N GLY A 167 11.59 -12.05 -2.29
CA GLY A 167 12.72 -11.40 -1.63
C GLY A 167 12.39 -9.97 -1.22
N THR A 168 12.77 -9.57 0.00
CA THR A 168 12.65 -8.18 0.46
C THR A 168 13.39 -7.24 -0.51
N ASN A 169 12.74 -6.13 -0.91
CA ASN A 169 13.23 -5.13 -1.86
C ASN A 169 13.52 -5.65 -3.27
N ARG A 170 13.13 -6.89 -3.62
CA ARG A 170 13.41 -7.46 -4.96
C ARG A 170 12.31 -7.22 -5.98
N ASN A 171 11.15 -6.71 -5.56
CA ASN A 171 9.97 -6.49 -6.42
C ASN A 171 9.69 -7.73 -7.30
N ASN A 172 9.68 -8.90 -6.66
CA ASN A 172 9.50 -10.20 -7.32
C ASN A 172 8.32 -10.99 -6.72
N ARG A 173 7.34 -10.30 -6.13
CA ARG A 173 6.04 -10.88 -5.77
C ARG A 173 5.30 -11.26 -7.05
N TRP A 174 4.31 -12.15 -6.98
CA TRP A 174 3.58 -12.50 -8.20
C TRP A 174 2.82 -11.30 -8.82
N PRO A 175 2.26 -10.33 -8.06
CA PRO A 175 1.69 -9.13 -8.66
C PRO A 175 2.74 -8.24 -9.36
N ASP A 176 3.96 -8.15 -8.83
CA ASP A 176 5.07 -7.43 -9.50
C ASP A 176 5.43 -8.11 -10.84
N ASN A 177 5.44 -9.45 -10.87
CA ASN A 177 5.64 -10.21 -12.11
C ASN A 177 4.50 -10.03 -13.11
N LEU A 178 3.25 -9.94 -12.64
CA LEU A 178 2.11 -9.61 -13.49
C LEU A 178 2.28 -8.21 -14.09
N ALA A 179 2.65 -7.21 -13.29
CA ALA A 179 2.90 -5.85 -13.77
C ALA A 179 3.98 -5.83 -14.86
N ARG A 180 5.10 -6.53 -14.65
CA ARG A 180 6.16 -6.67 -15.68
C ARG A 180 5.65 -7.29 -16.98
N ARG A 181 4.79 -8.31 -16.91
CA ARG A 181 4.21 -8.96 -18.09
C ARG A 181 3.25 -8.05 -18.85
N LEU A 182 2.44 -7.27 -18.14
CA LEU A 182 1.52 -6.31 -18.75
C LEU A 182 2.28 -5.14 -19.40
N GLN A 183 3.34 -4.65 -18.76
CA GLN A 183 4.20 -3.61 -19.33
C GLN A 183 5.02 -4.09 -20.54
N ALA A 184 5.26 -5.39 -20.68
CA ALA A 184 6.00 -5.96 -21.81
C ALA A 184 5.15 -6.11 -23.09
N ASP A 185 3.82 -5.97 -23.02
CA ASP A 185 2.92 -6.07 -24.16
C ASP A 185 2.27 -4.70 -24.44
N PRO A 186 2.51 -4.08 -25.61
CA PRO A 186 1.94 -2.76 -25.95
C PRO A 186 0.43 -2.66 -25.75
N ARG A 187 -0.31 -3.77 -25.88
CA ARG A 187 -1.76 -3.82 -25.70
C ARG A 187 -2.20 -3.69 -24.25
N THR A 188 -1.30 -3.88 -23.28
CA THR A 188 -1.62 -3.89 -21.85
C THR A 188 -0.70 -3.00 -21.01
N THR A 189 0.21 -2.23 -21.62
CA THR A 189 1.05 -1.21 -20.95
C THR A 189 0.28 -0.17 -20.14
N HIS A 190 -1.01 0.01 -20.39
CA HIS A 190 -1.88 0.92 -19.65
C HIS A 190 -2.60 0.26 -18.46
N VAL A 191 -2.32 -1.02 -18.16
CA VAL A 191 -2.98 -1.76 -17.08
C VAL A 191 -2.11 -1.76 -15.82
N ALA A 192 -2.57 -1.05 -14.79
CA ALA A 192 -1.98 -1.03 -13.46
C ALA A 192 -2.29 -2.31 -12.70
N VAL A 193 -1.37 -2.75 -11.85
CA VAL A 193 -1.57 -3.86 -10.91
C VAL A 193 -1.53 -3.31 -9.49
N LEU A 194 -2.59 -3.56 -8.73
CA LEU A 194 -2.76 -3.12 -7.34
C LEU A 194 -2.69 -4.35 -6.45
N ASN A 195 -1.65 -4.44 -5.62
CA ASN A 195 -1.50 -5.54 -4.68
C ASN A 195 -2.33 -5.28 -3.40
N ALA A 196 -3.48 -5.95 -3.28
CA ALA A 196 -4.33 -5.95 -2.10
C ALA A 196 -4.16 -7.24 -1.27
N GLY A 197 -2.95 -7.79 -1.23
CA GLY A 197 -2.57 -8.93 -0.39
C GLY A 197 -2.40 -8.56 1.08
N ILE A 198 -2.88 -9.41 1.99
CA ILE A 198 -2.61 -9.28 3.44
C ILE A 198 -2.23 -10.64 4.01
N GLY A 199 -1.03 -10.76 4.58
CA GLY A 199 -0.59 -12.00 5.24
C GLY A 199 -1.56 -12.51 6.30
N GLY A 200 -1.99 -13.77 6.21
CA GLY A 200 -2.92 -14.38 7.18
C GLY A 200 -4.37 -13.88 7.09
N ASN A 201 -4.73 -13.13 6.04
CA ASN A 201 -6.09 -12.64 5.84
C ASN A 201 -7.07 -13.78 5.54
N THR A 202 -8.34 -13.56 5.88
CA THR A 202 -9.44 -14.49 5.66
C THR A 202 -10.56 -13.80 4.90
N VAL A 203 -11.42 -14.57 4.25
CA VAL A 203 -12.60 -14.05 3.54
C VAL A 203 -13.73 -13.73 4.52
N LEU A 204 -13.95 -14.63 5.49
CA LEU A 204 -15.18 -14.68 6.28
C LEU A 204 -15.05 -13.99 7.63
N SER A 205 -14.09 -14.43 8.46
CA SER A 205 -13.92 -13.98 9.85
C SER A 205 -12.53 -14.30 10.39
N GLY A 206 -12.15 -13.63 11.49
CA GLY A 206 -10.85 -13.83 12.12
C GLY A 206 -9.69 -13.38 11.23
N GLY A 207 -8.64 -14.18 11.17
CA GLY A 207 -7.43 -13.88 10.40
C GLY A 207 -6.67 -12.66 10.92
N LEU A 208 -5.75 -12.17 10.10
CA LEU A 208 -5.03 -10.92 10.35
C LEU A 208 -5.62 -9.79 9.50
N GLY A 209 -5.92 -8.67 10.16
CA GLY A 209 -6.56 -7.50 9.55
C GLY A 209 -8.06 -7.70 9.27
N PRO A 210 -8.73 -6.70 8.65
CA PRO A 210 -10.12 -6.85 8.22
C PRO A 210 -10.25 -7.93 7.15
N THR A 211 -11.35 -8.68 7.17
CA THR A 211 -11.61 -9.75 6.19
C THR A 211 -11.73 -9.22 4.77
N ALA A 212 -11.55 -10.07 3.76
CA ALA A 212 -11.69 -9.69 2.36
C ALA A 212 -13.06 -9.06 2.04
N LEU A 213 -14.15 -9.59 2.62
CA LEU A 213 -15.49 -9.00 2.50
C LEU A 213 -15.57 -7.61 3.13
N ALA A 214 -15.03 -7.45 4.34
CA ALA A 214 -15.09 -6.19 5.08
C ALA A 214 -14.25 -5.07 4.43
N ARG A 215 -13.22 -5.43 3.66
CA ARG A 215 -12.34 -4.47 2.98
C ARG A 215 -12.61 -4.34 1.49
N LEU A 216 -13.62 -5.02 0.93
CA LEU A 216 -13.87 -5.04 -0.51
C LEU A 216 -14.09 -3.62 -1.06
N ASP A 217 -14.89 -2.80 -0.38
CA ASP A 217 -15.13 -1.42 -0.81
C ASP A 217 -13.83 -0.63 -0.83
N ARG A 218 -13.05 -0.70 0.25
CA ARG A 218 -11.81 0.09 0.39
C ARG A 218 -10.73 -0.35 -0.59
N ASP A 219 -10.50 -1.66 -0.71
CA ASP A 219 -9.34 -2.20 -1.40
C ASP A 219 -9.59 -2.52 -2.87
N VAL A 220 -10.85 -2.58 -3.30
CA VAL A 220 -11.25 -2.86 -4.68
C VAL A 220 -12.14 -1.76 -5.25
N LEU A 221 -13.34 -1.56 -4.70
CA LEU A 221 -14.38 -0.76 -5.36
C LEU A 221 -14.07 0.75 -5.34
N ALA A 222 -13.37 1.23 -4.31
CA ALA A 222 -12.96 2.62 -4.16
C ALA A 222 -11.63 2.94 -4.85
N GLN A 223 -11.01 1.98 -5.55
CA GLN A 223 -9.76 2.18 -6.26
C GLN A 223 -10.03 2.71 -7.68
N SER A 224 -9.23 3.68 -8.10
CA SER A 224 -9.40 4.35 -9.38
C SER A 224 -9.09 3.42 -10.55
N GLY A 225 -9.96 3.43 -11.57
CA GLY A 225 -9.72 2.75 -12.85
C GLY A 225 -9.80 1.22 -12.80
N VAL A 226 -10.28 0.62 -11.70
CA VAL A 226 -10.38 -0.84 -11.60
C VAL A 226 -11.40 -1.39 -12.59
N LEU A 227 -10.95 -2.29 -13.46
CA LEU A 227 -11.81 -3.05 -14.38
C LEU A 227 -11.77 -4.55 -14.11
N TRP A 228 -10.74 -5.03 -13.40
CA TRP A 228 -10.56 -6.45 -13.12
C TRP A 228 -10.18 -6.70 -11.67
N VAL A 229 -10.58 -7.86 -11.18
CA VAL A 229 -10.20 -8.36 -9.86
C VAL A 229 -9.70 -9.78 -10.01
N ILE A 230 -8.50 -10.05 -9.50
CA ILE A 230 -7.98 -11.41 -9.31
C ILE A 230 -8.15 -11.72 -7.83
N LEU A 231 -9.07 -12.64 -7.53
CA LEU A 231 -9.31 -13.14 -6.18
C LEU A 231 -8.49 -14.42 -5.95
N LEU A 232 -7.54 -14.36 -5.01
CA LEU A 232 -6.80 -15.53 -4.54
C LEU A 232 -6.86 -15.58 -3.01
N GLU A 233 -7.97 -16.08 -2.49
CA GLU A 233 -8.26 -16.11 -1.05
C GLU A 233 -8.97 -17.38 -0.57
N GLY A 234 -9.14 -17.51 0.75
CA GLY A 234 -9.82 -18.64 1.41
C GLY A 234 -8.89 -19.68 2.03
N VAL A 235 -7.58 -19.65 1.74
CA VAL A 235 -6.64 -20.65 2.27
C VAL A 235 -6.53 -20.61 3.80
N ASN A 236 -6.59 -19.43 4.40
CA ASN A 236 -6.54 -19.28 5.86
C ASN A 236 -7.88 -19.63 6.52
N ASP A 237 -9.01 -19.39 5.85
CA ASP A 237 -10.34 -19.85 6.30
C ASP A 237 -10.36 -21.38 6.37
N ILE A 238 -9.92 -22.04 5.29
CA ILE A 238 -9.85 -23.51 5.21
C ILE A 238 -8.83 -24.05 6.22
N GLY A 239 -7.63 -23.48 6.29
CA GLY A 239 -6.59 -23.91 7.24
C GLY A 239 -6.94 -23.66 8.71
N GLY A 240 -7.86 -22.73 8.98
CA GLY A 240 -8.41 -22.47 10.31
C GLY A 240 -9.50 -23.45 10.73
N ALA A 241 -10.18 -24.09 9.78
CA ALA A 241 -11.28 -25.03 10.04
C ALA A 241 -10.75 -26.43 10.38
N ARG A 242 -10.40 -26.66 11.65
CA ARG A 242 -9.75 -27.91 12.09
C ARG A 242 -10.72 -29.08 12.34
N ASP A 243 -11.98 -28.78 12.65
CA ASP A 243 -13.00 -29.81 12.90
C ASP A 243 -13.86 -30.08 11.65
N PRO A 244 -14.21 -31.34 11.31
CA PRO A 244 -14.94 -31.66 10.08
C PRO A 244 -16.28 -30.92 9.89
N GLY A 245 -17.04 -30.73 10.98
CA GLY A 245 -18.30 -29.98 10.94
C GLY A 245 -18.10 -28.49 10.61
N GLN A 246 -16.97 -27.91 11.06
CA GLN A 246 -16.60 -26.54 10.72
C GLN A 246 -16.11 -26.43 9.27
N ALA A 247 -15.37 -27.42 8.77
CA ALA A 247 -14.85 -27.42 7.41
C ALA A 247 -15.96 -27.33 6.36
N ALA A 248 -17.03 -28.12 6.51
CA ALA A 248 -18.19 -28.07 5.61
C ALA A 248 -18.89 -26.70 5.64
N ALA A 249 -19.08 -26.13 6.84
CA ALA A 249 -19.68 -24.81 7.00
C ALA A 249 -18.81 -23.70 6.39
N VAL A 250 -17.48 -23.75 6.59
CA VAL A 250 -16.53 -22.80 5.99
C VAL A 250 -16.56 -22.88 4.48
N ALA A 251 -16.53 -24.09 3.90
CA ALA A 251 -16.62 -24.25 2.45
C ALA A 251 -17.91 -23.65 1.87
N GLN A 252 -19.05 -23.92 2.51
CA GLN A 252 -20.34 -23.35 2.08
C GLN A 252 -20.37 -21.82 2.21
N ASN A 253 -19.84 -21.28 3.30
CA ASN A 253 -19.81 -19.83 3.52
C ASN A 253 -18.84 -19.12 2.57
N LEU A 254 -17.71 -19.75 2.22
CA LEU A 254 -16.79 -19.24 1.19
C LEU A 254 -17.49 -19.16 -0.17
N PHE A 255 -18.26 -20.17 -0.55
CA PHE A 255 -19.04 -20.13 -1.80
C PHE A 255 -20.02 -18.95 -1.82
N VAL A 256 -20.75 -18.72 -0.72
CA VAL A 256 -21.66 -17.57 -0.59
C VAL A 256 -20.89 -16.25 -0.68
N ALA A 257 -19.79 -16.12 0.07
CA ALA A 257 -18.96 -14.92 0.06
C ALA A 257 -18.38 -14.62 -1.33
N TYR A 258 -17.92 -15.62 -2.08
CA TYR A 258 -17.42 -15.42 -3.43
C TYR A 258 -18.52 -14.95 -4.38
N ARG A 259 -19.75 -15.46 -4.25
CA ARG A 259 -20.88 -14.96 -5.03
C ARG A 259 -21.21 -13.51 -4.69
N GLU A 260 -21.14 -13.12 -3.41
CA GLU A 260 -21.31 -11.73 -3.00
C GLU A 260 -20.21 -10.84 -3.60
N ILE A 261 -18.95 -11.22 -3.48
CA ILE A 261 -17.82 -10.48 -4.05
C ILE A 261 -18.02 -10.30 -5.57
N ILE A 262 -18.34 -11.38 -6.30
CA ILE A 262 -18.58 -11.34 -7.74
C ILE A 262 -19.74 -10.40 -8.08
N ALA A 263 -20.85 -10.47 -7.34
CA ALA A 263 -21.99 -9.59 -7.56
C ALA A 263 -21.62 -8.11 -7.35
N ARG A 264 -20.84 -7.81 -6.31
CA ARG A 264 -20.45 -6.44 -5.96
C ARG A 264 -19.41 -5.83 -6.90
N VAL A 265 -18.47 -6.63 -7.42
CA VAL A 265 -17.44 -6.11 -8.35
C VAL A 265 -17.94 -5.95 -9.80
N HIS A 266 -19.14 -6.47 -10.12
CA HIS A 266 -19.79 -6.30 -11.42
C HIS A 266 -20.97 -5.31 -11.41
N ALA A 267 -21.34 -4.77 -10.23
CA ALA A 267 -22.43 -3.80 -10.08
C ALA A 267 -22.00 -2.41 -10.57
#